data_AF-A0A7W4GSK3-F1
#
_entry.id   AF-A0A7W4GSK3-F1
#
_cell.length_a   1.000
_cell.length_b   1.000
_cell.length_c   1.000
_cell.angle_alpha   90.00
_cell.angle_beta   90.00
_cell.angle_gamma   90.00
#
_symmetry.space_group_name_H-M   'P 1'
#
loop_
_entity.id
_entity.type
_entity.pdbx_description
1 polymer ?
#
loop_
_entity_poly.entity_id
_entity_poly.type
_entity_poly.pdbx_seq_one_letter_code
_entity_poly.pdbx_strand_id
1 'polypeptide(L)'
;WTNKIEHFKKSNVAPAASMNTVNIEDEDSDYEIKLWLDSADKTAYYYTEPEKVYLNENSSYMFLRTPNILDIDISNFDTSKVIDMEYMFIGMSSLTSLDISNFDTSKVTNMECMFYYMSSLTSLDISNFDTSRVTNMQNMFALYDEDISKDKLEKIYVNNDFNTSQLTFTGFFNMFGNRKKLRGGAGSYLSNPSTADKTWLRIDDPVHGRPGYFTRKS
;
A
#
# COMPACT_ATOMS: atom_id res chain seq x y z
N TRP A 1 17.13 12.30 -7.65
CA TRP A 1 16.55 13.14 -6.58
C TRP A 1 16.14 12.34 -5.32
N THR A 2 15.93 11.02 -5.40
CA THR A 2 15.29 10.19 -4.34
C THR A 2 16.20 9.71 -3.18
N ASN A 3 17.52 9.90 -3.24
CA ASN A 3 18.44 9.40 -2.20
C ASN A 3 18.54 10.30 -0.95
N LYS A 4 17.73 11.36 -0.86
CA LYS A 4 17.80 12.32 0.26
C LYS A 4 16.45 12.68 0.90
N ILE A 5 15.32 12.28 0.33
CA ILE A 5 14.00 12.61 0.89
C ILE A 5 13.60 11.50 1.87
N GLU A 6 13.25 11.91 3.08
CA GLU A 6 12.86 11.03 4.19
C GLU A 6 11.38 11.19 4.54
N HIS A 7 10.72 12.27 4.10
CA HIS A 7 9.34 12.58 4.45
C HIS A 7 8.53 13.03 3.24
N PHE A 8 7.26 12.64 3.15
CA PHE A 8 6.31 13.21 2.20
C PHE A 8 5.09 13.73 2.96
N LYS A 9 4.85 15.04 2.95
CA LYS A 9 3.89 15.68 3.85
C LYS A 9 2.98 16.68 3.14
N LYS A 10 1.73 16.75 3.58
CA LYS A 10 0.86 17.88 3.22
C LYS A 10 1.33 19.13 3.96
N SER A 11 1.45 20.24 3.26
CA SER A 11 1.59 21.56 3.88
C SER A 11 0.22 22.15 4.18
N ASN A 12 0.06 22.75 5.35
CA ASN A 12 -1.15 23.50 5.72
C ASN A 12 -1.13 24.95 5.20
N VAL A 13 -0.02 25.37 4.61
CA VAL A 13 0.16 26.71 4.06
C VAL A 13 0.67 26.61 2.62
N ALA A 14 0.19 27.50 1.76
CA ALA A 14 0.71 27.62 0.41
C ALA A 14 2.23 27.92 0.43
N PRO A 15 3.00 27.38 -0.53
CA PRO A 15 4.42 27.68 -0.62
C PRO A 15 4.64 29.18 -0.86
N ALA A 16 5.74 29.72 -0.35
CA ALA A 16 6.11 31.11 -0.60
C ALA A 16 6.26 31.37 -2.12
N ALA A 17 5.89 32.56 -2.59
CA ALA A 17 5.95 32.89 -4.02
C ALA A 17 7.36 32.78 -4.64
N SER A 18 8.41 32.84 -3.82
CA SER A 18 9.82 32.67 -4.24
C SER A 18 10.28 31.21 -4.26
N MET A 19 9.46 30.28 -3.79
CA MET A 19 9.81 28.87 -3.68
C MET A 19 9.71 28.20 -5.04
N ASN A 20 10.67 27.35 -5.36
CA ASN A 20 10.62 26.57 -6.60
C ASN A 20 9.69 25.38 -6.41
N THR A 21 8.52 25.42 -7.06
CA THR A 21 7.48 24.39 -6.99
C THR A 21 7.30 23.71 -8.34
N VAL A 22 6.84 22.46 -8.32
CA VAL A 22 6.36 21.72 -9.48
C VAL A 22 4.87 21.49 -9.33
N ASN A 23 4.07 21.78 -10.37
CA ASN A 23 2.68 21.35 -10.39
C ASN A 23 2.62 19.87 -10.78
N ILE A 24 1.99 19.05 -9.94
CA ILE A 24 1.92 17.58 -10.08
C ILE A 24 0.47 17.08 -10.28
N GLU A 25 -0.46 17.99 -10.59
CA GLU A 25 -1.82 17.61 -10.94
C GLU A 25 -1.91 16.86 -12.27
N ASP A 26 -3.04 16.19 -12.49
CA ASP A 26 -3.47 15.70 -13.80
C ASP A 26 -4.15 16.83 -14.60
N GLU A 27 -4.17 16.76 -15.93
CA GLU A 27 -4.73 17.81 -16.81
C GLU A 27 -6.22 18.08 -16.54
N ASP A 28 -6.94 17.07 -16.02
CA ASP A 28 -8.36 17.13 -15.68
C ASP A 28 -8.63 17.57 -14.22
N SER A 29 -7.60 17.98 -13.48
CA SER A 29 -7.75 18.42 -12.09
C SER A 29 -8.40 19.81 -11.99
N ASP A 30 -9.34 19.94 -11.05
CA ASP A 30 -9.98 21.24 -10.74
C ASP A 30 -9.04 22.18 -9.95
N TYR A 31 -7.97 21.64 -9.37
CA TYR A 31 -7.09 22.36 -8.46
C TYR A 31 -5.62 21.98 -8.65
N GLU A 32 -4.78 23.00 -8.67
CA GLU A 32 -3.33 22.85 -8.71
C GLU A 32 -2.82 22.08 -7.49
N ILE A 33 -1.86 21.18 -7.70
CA ILE A 33 -1.14 20.48 -6.63
C ILE A 33 0.33 20.86 -6.73
N LYS A 34 0.78 21.72 -5.82
CA LYS A 34 2.17 22.19 -5.78
C LYS A 34 3.03 21.26 -4.95
N LEU A 35 4.13 20.79 -5.50
CA LEU A 35 5.16 20.01 -4.82
C LEU A 35 6.45 20.81 -4.72
N TRP A 36 7.10 20.80 -3.56
CA TRP A 36 8.46 21.33 -3.39
C TRP A 36 9.26 20.49 -2.40
N LEU A 37 10.57 20.71 -2.41
CA LEU A 37 11.50 20.01 -1.52
C LEU A 37 12.09 21.00 -0.51
N ASP A 38 12.03 20.65 0.76
CA ASP A 38 12.85 21.26 1.79
C ASP A 38 14.03 20.34 2.09
N SER A 39 15.23 20.78 1.70
CA SER A 39 16.45 20.00 1.90
C SER A 39 16.97 20.01 3.33
N ALA A 40 16.55 20.98 4.15
CA ALA A 40 17.00 21.11 5.53
C ALA A 40 16.35 20.05 6.42
N ASP A 41 15.05 19.80 6.22
CA ASP A 41 14.31 18.75 6.93
C ASP A 41 14.12 17.46 6.11
N LYS A 42 14.58 17.44 4.85
CA LYS A 42 14.48 16.31 3.90
C LYS A 42 13.03 15.93 3.56
N THR A 43 12.12 16.89 3.54
CA THR A 43 10.71 16.67 3.24
C THR A 43 10.36 17.10 1.82
N ALA A 44 9.61 16.25 1.13
CA ALA A 44 8.81 16.66 -0.01
C ALA A 44 7.45 17.12 0.50
N TYR A 45 7.16 18.41 0.38
CA TYR A 45 5.87 18.98 0.75
C TYR A 45 4.97 19.10 -0.47
N TYR A 46 3.70 18.78 -0.33
CA TYR A 46 2.68 19.12 -1.31
C TYR A 46 1.59 20.03 -0.72
N TYR A 47 0.98 20.84 -1.56
CA TYR A 47 -0.11 21.74 -1.20
C TYR A 47 -1.15 21.79 -2.31
N THR A 48 -2.42 21.83 -1.92
CA THR A 48 -3.54 22.21 -2.78
C THR A 48 -4.53 23.01 -1.93
N GLU A 49 -5.28 23.92 -2.56
CA GLU A 49 -6.29 24.74 -1.87
C GLU A 49 -7.42 23.93 -1.21
N PRO A 50 -8.03 22.92 -1.88
CA PRO A 50 -9.00 22.05 -1.22
C PRO A 50 -8.35 21.18 -0.14
N GLU A 51 -9.16 20.77 0.82
CA GLU A 51 -8.65 19.86 1.85
C GLU A 51 -8.26 18.50 1.24
N LYS A 52 -9.04 18.01 0.28
CA LYS A 52 -8.88 16.71 -0.37
C LYS A 52 -8.11 16.79 -1.67
N VAL A 53 -7.30 15.77 -1.94
CA VAL A 53 -6.71 15.49 -3.26
C VAL A 53 -7.45 14.31 -3.87
N TYR A 54 -8.13 14.51 -5.00
CA TYR A 54 -8.81 13.42 -5.71
C TYR A 54 -7.82 12.71 -6.62
N LEU A 55 -7.59 11.42 -6.38
CA LEU A 55 -6.72 10.65 -7.26
C LEU A 55 -7.47 10.24 -8.54
N ASN A 56 -6.72 10.19 -9.65
CA ASN A 56 -7.22 9.77 -10.95
C ASN A 56 -7.45 8.25 -10.99
N GLU A 57 -8.16 7.77 -12.02
CA GLU A 57 -8.53 6.35 -12.14
C GLU A 57 -7.29 5.42 -12.14
N ASN A 58 -6.17 5.90 -12.68
CA ASN A 58 -4.89 5.22 -12.66
C ASN A 58 -3.92 5.87 -11.68
N SER A 59 -3.89 5.36 -10.44
CA SER A 59 -2.94 5.79 -9.42
C SER A 59 -1.77 4.81 -9.25
N SER A 60 -1.51 3.99 -10.29
CA SER A 60 -0.40 3.07 -10.29
C SER A 60 0.94 3.80 -10.13
N TYR A 61 1.92 3.13 -9.52
CA TYR A 61 3.29 3.63 -9.36
C TYR A 61 3.48 4.94 -8.57
N MET A 62 2.45 5.49 -7.92
CA MET A 62 2.51 6.83 -7.28
C MET A 62 3.69 7.02 -6.31
N PHE A 63 4.02 6.01 -5.49
CA PHE A 63 5.18 6.02 -4.58
C PHE A 63 6.22 4.94 -4.93
N LEU A 64 6.30 4.55 -6.20
CA LEU A 64 7.19 3.52 -6.73
C LEU A 64 8.64 3.72 -6.27
N ARG A 65 9.18 2.73 -5.56
CA ARG A 65 10.59 2.62 -5.17
C ARG A 65 11.13 3.90 -4.54
N THR A 66 10.47 4.33 -3.47
CA THR A 66 10.92 5.42 -2.58
C THR A 66 11.46 4.85 -1.25
N PRO A 67 12.60 4.10 -1.26
CA PRO A 67 13.01 3.27 -0.13
C PRO A 67 13.46 4.07 1.11
N ASN A 68 13.68 5.39 1.00
CA ASN A 68 14.18 6.23 2.08
C ASN A 68 13.06 6.96 2.87
N ILE A 69 11.80 6.89 2.40
CA ILE A 69 10.67 7.53 3.09
C ILE A 69 10.41 6.81 4.41
N LEU A 70 10.46 7.58 5.50
CA LEU A 70 10.26 7.17 6.89
C LEU A 70 8.82 7.41 7.37
N ASP A 71 8.17 8.46 6.84
CA ASP A 71 6.76 8.76 7.03
C ASP A 71 6.15 9.46 5.81
N ILE A 72 4.85 9.24 5.64
CA ILE A 72 4.05 9.73 4.53
C ILE A 72 2.69 10.20 5.08
N ASP A 73 2.29 11.42 4.72
CA ASP A 73 0.96 11.97 5.01
C ASP A 73 0.15 12.10 3.73
N ILE A 74 -0.78 11.17 3.57
CA ILE A 74 -1.75 11.04 2.47
C ILE A 74 -3.18 10.90 3.01
N SER A 75 -3.39 11.37 4.24
CA SER A 75 -4.67 11.27 4.96
C SER A 75 -5.83 11.99 4.26
N ASN A 76 -5.51 12.94 3.38
CA ASN A 76 -6.47 13.72 2.61
C ASN A 76 -6.68 13.21 1.17
N PHE A 77 -6.05 12.09 0.79
CA PHE A 77 -6.26 11.50 -0.53
C PHE A 77 -7.65 10.87 -0.60
N ASP A 78 -8.38 11.16 -1.67
CA ASP A 78 -9.69 10.57 -1.97
C ASP A 78 -9.52 9.60 -3.14
N THR A 79 -9.64 8.31 -2.84
CA THR A 79 -9.42 7.23 -3.82
C THR A 79 -10.72 6.70 -4.44
N SER A 80 -11.87 7.36 -4.21
CA SER A 80 -13.20 6.88 -4.63
C SER A 80 -13.39 6.78 -6.15
N LYS A 81 -12.45 7.32 -6.94
CA LYS A 81 -12.39 7.20 -8.41
C LYS A 81 -11.35 6.20 -8.90
N VAL A 82 -10.43 5.74 -8.05
CA VAL A 82 -9.31 4.90 -8.46
C VAL A 82 -9.80 3.51 -8.89
N ILE A 83 -9.30 3.05 -10.03
CA ILE A 83 -9.56 1.73 -10.62
C ILE A 83 -8.29 0.87 -10.54
N ASP A 84 -7.11 1.48 -10.72
CA ASP A 84 -5.81 0.81 -10.69
C ASP A 84 -4.89 1.36 -9.58
N MET A 85 -4.47 0.47 -8.68
CA MET A 85 -3.52 0.73 -7.58
C MET A 85 -2.26 -0.13 -7.69
N GLU A 86 -1.96 -0.70 -8.86
CA GLU A 86 -0.77 -1.52 -9.01
C GLU A 86 0.50 -0.76 -8.65
N TYR A 87 1.42 -1.43 -7.96
CA TYR A 87 2.72 -0.88 -7.58
C TYR A 87 2.66 0.43 -6.77
N MET A 88 1.52 0.83 -6.19
CA MET A 88 1.37 2.16 -5.58
C MET A 88 2.42 2.45 -4.49
N PHE A 89 2.70 1.48 -3.61
CA PHE A 89 3.66 1.62 -2.50
C PHE A 89 4.85 0.66 -2.58
N ILE A 90 5.12 0.11 -3.77
CA ILE A 90 6.19 -0.88 -3.95
C ILE A 90 7.55 -0.34 -3.49
N GLY A 91 8.24 -1.11 -2.66
CA GLY A 91 9.62 -0.84 -2.28
C GLY A 91 9.81 0.37 -1.36
N MET A 92 8.77 0.84 -0.68
CA MET A 92 8.88 1.76 0.46
C MET A 92 9.47 1.02 1.70
N SER A 93 10.69 0.52 1.56
CA SER A 93 11.29 -0.46 2.48
C SER A 93 11.66 0.10 3.86
N SER A 94 11.75 1.42 4.03
CA SER A 94 12.03 2.07 5.32
C SER A 94 10.79 2.48 6.10
N LEU A 95 9.61 2.50 5.45
CA LEU A 95 8.36 2.91 6.08
C LEU A 95 7.95 1.90 7.15
N THR A 96 7.71 2.38 8.37
CA THR A 96 7.38 1.52 9.53
C THR A 96 5.89 1.50 9.85
N SER A 97 5.14 2.51 9.39
CA SER A 97 3.68 2.59 9.48
C SER A 97 3.11 3.23 8.22
N LEU A 98 1.96 2.75 7.77
CA LEU A 98 1.20 3.33 6.67
C LEU A 98 -0.25 3.45 7.10
N ASP A 99 -0.76 4.68 7.18
CA ASP A 99 -2.18 4.94 7.39
C ASP A 99 -2.85 5.20 6.03
N ILE A 100 -3.76 4.29 5.68
CA ILE A 100 -4.56 4.31 4.46
C ILE A 100 -6.03 4.03 4.80
N SER A 101 -6.44 4.35 6.02
CA SER A 101 -7.80 4.15 6.52
C SER A 101 -8.85 4.99 5.77
N ASN A 102 -8.41 6.07 5.10
CA ASN A 102 -9.22 6.92 4.23
C ASN A 102 -9.45 6.36 2.82
N PHE A 103 -8.77 5.26 2.43
CA PHE A 103 -8.89 4.74 1.07
C PHE A 103 -10.26 4.06 0.87
N ASP A 104 -10.97 4.50 -0.17
CA ASP A 104 -12.12 3.81 -0.76
C ASP A 104 -11.61 2.98 -1.96
N THR A 105 -11.72 1.66 -1.87
CA THR A 105 -11.29 0.73 -2.92
C THR A 105 -12.46 0.08 -3.66
N SER A 106 -13.69 0.59 -3.49
CA SER A 106 -14.92 -0.01 -4.05
C SER A 106 -14.97 -0.10 -5.58
N LYS A 107 -14.10 0.66 -6.27
CA LYS A 107 -13.96 0.61 -7.74
C LYS A 107 -12.69 -0.09 -8.22
N VAL A 108 -11.75 -0.40 -7.32
CA VAL A 108 -10.43 -0.92 -7.69
C VAL A 108 -10.56 -2.33 -8.24
N THR A 109 -9.92 -2.58 -9.39
CA THR A 109 -9.87 -3.90 -10.03
C THR A 109 -8.47 -4.51 -10.00
N ASN A 110 -7.41 -3.69 -9.82
CA ASN A 110 -6.02 -4.12 -9.84
C ASN A 110 -5.25 -3.60 -8.60
N MET A 111 -4.65 -4.50 -7.84
CA MET A 111 -3.80 -4.24 -6.67
C MET A 111 -2.47 -5.00 -6.75
N GLU A 112 -2.01 -5.34 -7.97
CA GLU A 112 -0.76 -6.06 -8.18
C GLU A 112 0.42 -5.35 -7.50
N CYS A 113 1.19 -6.09 -6.70
CA CYS A 113 2.39 -5.62 -6.04
C CYS A 113 2.24 -4.33 -5.21
N MET A 114 1.01 -3.95 -4.80
CA MET A 114 0.74 -2.66 -4.15
C MET A 114 1.64 -2.39 -2.94
N PHE A 115 1.91 -3.41 -2.11
CA PHE A 115 2.79 -3.35 -0.93
C PHE A 115 4.04 -4.25 -1.06
N TYR A 116 4.41 -4.60 -2.29
CA TYR A 116 5.55 -5.46 -2.55
C TYR A 116 6.84 -4.82 -2.03
N TYR A 117 7.69 -5.62 -1.40
CA TYR A 117 8.99 -5.17 -0.90
C TYR A 117 8.94 -4.08 0.22
N MET A 118 7.79 -3.91 0.89
CA MET A 118 7.70 -3.14 2.14
C MET A 118 8.19 -3.98 3.33
N SER A 119 9.49 -3.97 3.58
CA SER A 119 10.14 -4.84 4.57
C SER A 119 10.02 -4.35 6.02
N SER A 120 9.89 -3.05 6.26
CA SER A 120 9.95 -2.48 7.60
C SER A 120 8.61 -2.41 8.35
N LEU A 121 7.49 -2.59 7.66
CA LEU A 121 6.17 -2.70 8.29
C LEU A 121 6.12 -3.92 9.21
N THR A 122 5.61 -3.73 10.44
CA THR A 122 5.34 -4.83 11.37
C THR A 122 3.90 -5.35 11.25
N SER A 123 2.98 -4.46 10.91
CA SER A 123 1.60 -4.79 10.58
C SER A 123 1.07 -3.85 9.52
N LEU A 124 0.06 -4.30 8.79
CA LEU A 124 -0.65 -3.50 7.81
C LEU A 124 -2.15 -3.65 8.01
N ASP A 125 -2.85 -2.53 8.09
CA ASP A 125 -4.30 -2.50 8.21
C ASP A 125 -4.93 -2.06 6.89
N ILE A 126 -5.67 -2.98 6.29
CA ILE A 126 -6.49 -2.75 5.08
C ILE A 126 -7.93 -3.17 5.34
N SER A 127 -8.38 -3.10 6.60
CA SER A 127 -9.76 -3.46 6.97
C SER A 127 -10.81 -2.54 6.34
N ASN A 128 -10.43 -1.37 5.81
CA ASN A 128 -11.31 -0.52 5.01
C ASN A 128 -11.44 -0.96 3.53
N PHE A 129 -10.64 -1.91 3.05
CA PHE A 129 -10.63 -2.27 1.63
C PHE A 129 -11.86 -3.11 1.25
N ASP A 130 -12.62 -2.64 0.26
CA ASP A 130 -13.53 -3.45 -0.54
C ASP A 130 -12.74 -4.15 -1.66
N THR A 131 -12.75 -5.47 -1.66
CA THR A 131 -12.02 -6.33 -2.60
C THR A 131 -12.94 -7.07 -3.56
N SER A 132 -14.25 -6.79 -3.52
CA SER A 132 -15.28 -7.51 -4.27
C SER A 132 -15.13 -7.41 -5.80
N ARG A 133 -14.40 -6.41 -6.29
CA ARG A 133 -14.13 -6.19 -7.73
C ARG A 133 -12.70 -6.49 -8.15
N VAL A 134 -11.81 -6.81 -7.21
CA VAL A 134 -10.39 -6.96 -7.50
C VAL A 134 -10.13 -8.29 -8.19
N THR A 135 -9.59 -8.22 -9.40
CA THR A 135 -9.25 -9.41 -10.20
C THR A 135 -7.76 -9.75 -10.15
N ASN A 136 -6.90 -8.82 -9.73
CA ASN A 136 -5.46 -9.00 -9.62
C ASN A 136 -4.91 -8.53 -8.26
N MET A 137 -4.26 -9.44 -7.53
CA MET A 137 -3.52 -9.16 -6.28
C MET A 137 -2.17 -9.89 -6.27
N GLN A 138 -1.59 -10.11 -7.44
CA GLN A 138 -0.32 -10.83 -7.57
C GLN A 138 0.77 -10.15 -6.74
N ASN A 139 1.50 -10.93 -5.94
CA ASN A 139 2.62 -10.47 -5.11
C ASN A 139 2.31 -9.26 -4.19
N MET A 140 1.04 -8.99 -3.89
CA MET A 140 0.60 -7.76 -3.23
C MET A 140 1.37 -7.46 -1.94
N PHE A 141 1.70 -8.48 -1.14
CA PHE A 141 2.47 -8.34 0.10
C PHE A 141 3.82 -9.05 0.05
N ALA A 142 4.29 -9.56 -1.09
CA ALA A 142 5.50 -10.37 -1.12
C ALA A 142 6.77 -9.54 -0.86
N LEU A 143 7.87 -10.25 -0.56
CA LEU A 143 9.20 -9.68 -0.36
C LEU A 143 10.18 -10.31 -1.36
N TYR A 144 11.03 -9.49 -1.98
CA TYR A 144 12.08 -9.96 -2.88
C TYR A 144 13.21 -10.71 -2.13
N ASP A 145 13.83 -11.67 -2.81
CA ASP A 145 14.65 -12.76 -2.24
C ASP A 145 16.07 -12.35 -1.78
N GLU A 146 16.53 -11.13 -2.04
CA GLU A 146 17.93 -10.76 -1.78
C GLU A 146 18.29 -10.59 -0.29
N ASP A 147 17.32 -10.30 0.59
CA ASP A 147 17.56 -10.29 2.04
C ASP A 147 16.28 -10.51 2.87
N ILE A 148 15.87 -11.77 2.98
CA ILE A 148 14.73 -12.18 3.80
C ILE A 148 14.89 -11.86 5.29
N SER A 149 16.10 -11.55 5.76
CA SER A 149 16.33 -11.15 7.16
C SER A 149 15.65 -9.82 7.49
N LYS A 150 15.31 -9.02 6.47
CA LYS A 150 14.64 -7.73 6.62
C LYS A 150 13.14 -7.84 6.81
N ASP A 151 12.52 -9.00 6.63
CA ASP A 151 11.07 -9.14 6.82
C ASP A 151 10.69 -8.81 8.27
N LYS A 152 9.77 -7.85 8.45
CA LYS A 152 9.17 -7.51 9.73
C LYS A 152 7.67 -7.71 9.78
N LEU A 153 7.02 -8.03 8.65
CA LEU A 153 5.56 -8.03 8.57
C LEU A 153 5.01 -9.29 9.25
N GLU A 154 4.31 -9.09 10.37
CA GLU A 154 3.78 -10.16 11.22
C GLU A 154 2.28 -10.35 11.03
N LYS A 155 1.54 -9.28 10.73
CA LYS A 155 0.07 -9.31 10.60
C LYS A 155 -0.45 -8.41 9.49
N ILE A 156 -1.46 -8.90 8.79
CA ILE A 156 -2.29 -8.11 7.86
C ILE A 156 -3.72 -8.17 8.36
N TYR A 157 -4.33 -7.02 8.62
CA TYR A 157 -5.71 -6.90 9.08
C TYR A 157 -6.66 -6.65 7.91
N VAL A 158 -7.77 -7.38 7.89
CA VAL A 158 -8.82 -7.28 6.87
C VAL A 158 -10.21 -7.29 7.53
N ASN A 159 -11.22 -6.75 6.85
CA ASN A 159 -12.61 -6.87 7.27
C ASN A 159 -13.19 -8.27 6.98
N ASN A 160 -14.41 -8.51 7.45
CA ASN A 160 -15.14 -9.77 7.27
C ASN A 160 -15.49 -10.07 5.81
N ASP A 161 -15.61 -9.04 4.98
CA ASP A 161 -16.04 -9.12 3.58
C ASP A 161 -14.86 -9.25 2.61
N PHE A 162 -13.63 -9.41 3.12
CA PHE A 162 -12.43 -9.57 2.29
C PHE A 162 -12.56 -10.80 1.39
N ASN A 163 -12.56 -10.56 0.07
CA ASN A 163 -12.97 -11.50 -0.95
C ASN A 163 -11.90 -11.67 -2.02
N THR A 164 -11.46 -12.92 -2.24
CA THR A 164 -10.46 -13.30 -3.24
C THR A 164 -11.03 -14.19 -4.35
N SER A 165 -12.36 -14.36 -4.41
CA SER A 165 -13.03 -15.25 -5.36
C SER A 165 -12.96 -14.77 -6.82
N GLN A 166 -12.78 -13.46 -7.04
CA GLN A 166 -12.71 -12.86 -8.39
C GLN A 166 -11.31 -12.94 -9.01
N LEU A 167 -10.30 -13.47 -8.31
CA LEU A 167 -8.92 -13.52 -8.81
C LEU A 167 -8.79 -14.44 -10.04
N THR A 168 -8.53 -13.86 -11.21
CA THR A 168 -8.60 -14.55 -12.52
C THR A 168 -7.33 -15.29 -12.94
N PHE A 169 -6.17 -15.00 -12.34
CA PHE A 169 -4.90 -15.64 -12.73
C PHE A 169 -4.79 -17.10 -12.27
N THR A 170 -4.19 -17.95 -13.13
CA THR A 170 -4.06 -19.41 -12.94
C THR A 170 -2.61 -19.89 -12.78
N GLY A 171 -1.64 -18.97 -12.67
CA GLY A 171 -0.21 -19.29 -12.46
C GLY A 171 0.18 -19.46 -10.98
N PHE A 172 1.49 -19.60 -10.71
CA PHE A 172 2.02 -19.64 -9.36
C PHE A 172 1.80 -18.29 -8.65
N PHE A 173 0.74 -18.24 -7.85
CA PHE A 173 0.40 -17.10 -7.02
C PHE A 173 1.27 -17.10 -5.77
N ASN A 174 1.90 -15.96 -5.45
CA ASN A 174 2.61 -15.84 -4.20
C ASN A 174 2.45 -14.44 -3.59
N MET A 175 1.23 -14.14 -3.14
CA MET A 175 0.92 -12.88 -2.44
C MET A 175 1.79 -12.65 -1.19
N PHE A 176 2.32 -13.71 -0.59
CA PHE A 176 3.06 -13.66 0.68
C PHE A 176 4.51 -14.14 0.55
N GLY A 177 5.08 -14.09 -0.65
CA GLY A 177 6.40 -14.65 -0.93
C GLY A 177 7.44 -14.14 0.04
N ASN A 178 8.23 -15.04 0.60
CA ASN A 178 9.29 -14.74 1.55
C ASN A 178 8.86 -14.04 2.85
N ARG A 179 7.56 -13.90 3.15
CA ARG A 179 7.06 -13.33 4.41
C ARG A 179 7.14 -14.33 5.58
N LYS A 180 8.36 -14.64 6.00
CA LYS A 180 8.64 -15.65 7.04
C LYS A 180 8.13 -15.27 8.43
N LYS A 181 7.87 -13.98 8.69
CA LYS A 181 7.29 -13.53 9.98
C LYS A 181 5.77 -13.45 9.97
N LEU A 182 5.14 -13.43 8.80
CA LEU A 182 3.69 -13.30 8.68
C LEU A 182 2.98 -14.51 9.29
N ARG A 183 1.98 -14.24 10.12
CA ARG A 183 1.11 -15.25 10.73
C ARG A 183 -0.35 -14.85 10.53
N GLY A 184 -1.20 -15.84 10.32
CA GLY A 184 -2.65 -15.65 10.41
C GLY A 184 -3.08 -15.20 11.80
N GLY A 185 -4.30 -14.69 11.92
CA GLY A 185 -4.84 -14.17 13.19
C GLY A 185 -4.87 -15.19 14.33
N ALA A 186 -5.00 -16.48 14.03
CA ALA A 186 -4.94 -17.59 14.98
C ALA A 186 -3.55 -18.27 15.03
N GLY A 187 -2.56 -17.68 14.35
CA GLY A 187 -1.17 -18.14 14.35
C GLY A 187 -0.81 -19.09 13.21
N SER A 188 -1.69 -19.35 12.24
CA SER A 188 -1.36 -20.24 11.11
C SER A 188 -0.19 -19.70 10.29
N TYR A 189 0.65 -20.63 9.80
CA TYR A 189 1.75 -20.31 8.88
C TYR A 189 2.22 -21.52 8.10
N LEU A 190 2.81 -21.25 6.93
CA LEU A 190 3.66 -22.20 6.21
C LEU A 190 5.13 -21.95 6.55
N SER A 191 5.91 -23.03 6.66
CA SER A 191 7.36 -22.95 6.81
C SER A 191 8.04 -22.30 5.61
N ASN A 192 7.45 -22.47 4.42
CA ASN A 192 7.80 -21.74 3.21
C ASN A 192 6.57 -20.95 2.72
N PRO A 193 6.47 -19.65 3.03
CA PRO A 193 5.36 -18.81 2.56
C PRO A 193 5.20 -18.81 1.04
N SER A 194 6.28 -19.13 0.29
CA SER A 194 6.22 -19.19 -1.16
C SER A 194 5.45 -20.37 -1.73
N THR A 195 4.99 -21.29 -0.88
CA THR A 195 4.06 -22.36 -1.25
C THR A 195 2.60 -22.02 -0.92
N ALA A 196 2.31 -20.80 -0.46
CA ALA A 196 0.95 -20.35 -0.18
C ALA A 196 0.17 -20.19 -1.50
N ASP A 197 -0.81 -21.05 -1.72
CA ASP A 197 -1.71 -20.97 -2.87
C ASP A 197 -2.98 -20.16 -2.53
N LYS A 198 -3.96 -20.17 -3.43
CA LYS A 198 -5.25 -19.47 -3.24
C LYS A 198 -5.99 -19.88 -1.97
N THR A 199 -5.73 -21.08 -1.42
CA THR A 199 -6.40 -21.54 -0.20
C THR A 199 -5.95 -20.78 1.04
N TRP A 200 -4.79 -20.11 1.03
CA TRP A 200 -4.30 -19.32 2.16
C TRP A 200 -4.76 -17.85 2.12
N LEU A 201 -5.43 -17.43 1.04
CA LEU A 201 -5.88 -16.04 0.81
C LEU A 201 -7.23 -15.77 1.49
N ARG A 202 -7.26 -15.97 2.80
CA ARG A 202 -8.48 -15.83 3.61
C ARG A 202 -8.13 -15.47 5.05
N ILE A 203 -9.16 -15.06 5.78
CA ILE A 203 -9.10 -14.91 7.23
C ILE A 203 -8.71 -16.25 7.84
N ASP A 204 -7.76 -16.20 8.76
CA ASP A 204 -7.24 -17.37 9.46
C ASP A 204 -8.28 -17.96 10.42
N ASP A 205 -8.69 -19.20 10.16
CA ASP A 205 -9.64 -19.95 10.97
C ASP A 205 -9.29 -21.45 11.00
N PRO A 206 -8.16 -21.81 11.65
CA PRO A 206 -7.68 -23.19 11.68
C PRO A 206 -8.58 -24.10 12.51
N VAL A 207 -9.38 -23.55 13.44
CA VAL A 207 -10.37 -24.30 14.22
C VAL A 207 -11.40 -24.99 13.32
N HIS A 208 -11.70 -24.38 12.17
CA HIS A 208 -12.60 -24.97 11.16
C HIS A 208 -11.84 -25.52 9.94
N GLY A 209 -10.54 -25.83 10.07
CA GLY A 209 -9.71 -26.38 8.98
C GLY A 209 -9.42 -25.39 7.85
N ARG A 210 -9.52 -24.09 8.12
CA ARG A 210 -9.31 -23.02 7.15
C ARG A 210 -8.14 -22.12 7.56
N PRO A 211 -6.89 -22.62 7.58
CA PRO A 211 -5.74 -21.76 7.85
C PRO A 211 -5.65 -20.66 6.78
N GLY A 212 -5.19 -19.49 7.19
CA GLY A 212 -5.01 -18.33 6.31
C GLY A 212 -3.98 -17.36 6.89
N TYR A 213 -3.62 -16.33 6.12
CA TYR A 213 -2.65 -15.32 6.55
C TYR A 213 -3.28 -14.01 7.04
N PHE A 214 -4.59 -13.83 6.88
CA PHE A 214 -5.23 -12.59 7.32
C PHE A 214 -5.75 -12.68 8.76
N THR A 215 -5.66 -11.56 9.46
CA THR A 215 -6.25 -11.34 10.78
C THR A 215 -7.53 -10.54 10.62
N ARG A 216 -8.63 -11.05 11.17
CA ARG A 216 -9.91 -10.33 11.16
C ARG A 216 -9.84 -9.08 12.04
N LYS A 217 -10.29 -7.94 11.51
CA LYS A 217 -10.57 -6.71 12.25
C LYS A 217 -12.00 -6.26 11.91
N SER A 218 -12.81 -6.06 12.94
CA SER A 218 -14.22 -5.63 12.83
C SER A 218 -14.34 -4.12 12.66
#